data_AF-A0A7S1FBH8-F1
#
_entry.id   AF-A0A7S1FBH8-F1
#
_cell.length_a   1.000
_cell.length_b   1.000
_cell.length_c   1.000
_cell.angle_alpha   90.00
_cell.angle_beta   90.00
_cell.angle_gamma   90.00
#
_symmetry.space_group_name_H-M   'P 1'
#
loop_
_entity.id
_entity.type
_entity.pdbx_description
1 polymer ?
#
loop_
_entity_poly.entity_id
_entity_poly.type
_entity_poly.pdbx_seq_one_letter_code
_entity_poly.pdbx_strand_id
1 'polypeptide(L)'
;WALCLKGGRVGTCWISEVRTFSMRSQLVSFGKHKGLTFSQCLKRDAQYCAWLVLNKNSFKPRSSQDLISFLEANGVLPQGCHGSSTSTTSTTVQTGDVPSSCVYNGTPYEELFVKDRKYCDWIVKSSKEKPNAANLKFAEWMFQREGPGPKSKGEVVHITESRFILPAVPQEQRQLTTGLHKGQTFKQVFEQDQDYCRYLVHTFVHVRLTSFVEWNVVEWHFVAYIQHRWSKGDFTPQRHKHERGIHG
;
A
#
# COMPACT_ATOMS: atom_id res chain seq x y z
N TRP A 1 61.45 -55.38 9.11
CA TRP A 1 60.95 -54.21 8.37
C TRP A 1 59.45 -54.15 8.53
N ALA A 2 58.99 -53.25 9.40
CA ALA A 2 57.59 -53.11 9.77
C ALA A 2 56.80 -52.44 8.65
N LEU A 3 55.77 -53.13 8.13
CA LEU A 3 54.75 -52.54 7.27
C LEU A 3 53.53 -52.21 8.15
N CYS A 4 53.40 -50.93 8.47
CA CYS A 4 52.23 -50.35 9.11
C CYS A 4 51.42 -49.61 8.03
N LEU A 5 50.49 -50.29 7.37
CA LEU A 5 49.50 -49.64 6.50
C LEU A 5 48.32 -49.20 7.38
N LYS A 6 48.27 -47.90 7.66
CA LYS A 6 47.20 -47.23 8.40
C LYS A 6 45.88 -47.37 7.63
N GLY A 7 44.86 -47.81 8.38
CA GLY A 7 43.50 -48.04 7.90
C GLY A 7 42.81 -46.78 7.39
N GLY A 8 41.90 -47.04 6.44
CA GLY A 8 41.01 -46.05 5.85
C GLY A 8 40.02 -45.47 6.85
N ARG A 9 39.71 -44.20 6.63
CA ARG A 9 38.41 -43.61 6.94
C ARG A 9 38.02 -42.76 5.74
N VAL A 10 37.28 -43.36 4.82
CA VAL A 10 36.48 -42.60 3.86
C VAL A 10 35.32 -42.02 4.67
N GLY A 11 35.53 -40.79 5.16
CA GLY A 11 34.49 -40.04 5.87
C GLY A 11 33.37 -39.73 4.89
N THR A 12 32.24 -40.37 5.11
CA THR A 12 30.97 -40.15 4.41
C THR A 12 30.48 -38.73 4.65
N CYS A 13 30.78 -37.80 3.75
CA CYS A 13 30.19 -36.46 3.75
C CYS A 13 28.80 -36.42 3.06
N TRP A 14 28.06 -37.54 3.09
CA TRP A 14 26.79 -37.72 2.37
C TRP A 14 25.55 -37.31 3.15
N ILE A 15 25.65 -36.77 4.38
CA ILE A 15 24.48 -36.55 5.24
C ILE A 15 23.99 -35.09 5.25
N SER A 16 24.79 -34.12 4.81
CA SER A 16 24.35 -32.71 4.78
C SER A 16 23.45 -32.39 3.59
N GLU A 17 23.66 -33.03 2.44
CA GLU A 17 22.99 -32.65 1.18
C GLU A 17 21.58 -33.25 1.03
N VAL A 18 21.36 -34.44 1.61
CA VAL A 18 20.07 -35.16 1.53
C VAL A 18 18.98 -34.46 2.34
N ARG A 19 19.31 -33.85 3.48
CA ARG A 19 18.34 -33.06 4.29
C ARG A 19 17.90 -31.78 3.59
N THR A 20 18.82 -31.07 2.94
CA THR A 20 18.49 -29.84 2.20
C THR A 20 17.64 -30.11 0.97
N PHE A 21 17.81 -31.26 0.31
CA PHE A 21 17.02 -31.61 -0.87
C PHE A 21 15.54 -31.83 -0.54
N SER A 22 15.24 -32.53 0.57
CA SER A 22 13.85 -32.81 0.98
C SER A 22 13.05 -31.58 1.38
N MET A 23 13.71 -30.49 1.81
CA MET A 23 13.02 -29.25 2.21
C MET A 23 12.77 -28.30 1.03
N ARG A 24 13.54 -28.41 -0.07
CA ARG A 24 13.40 -27.52 -1.24
C ARG A 24 12.08 -27.67 -1.97
N SER A 25 11.48 -28.86 -1.95
CA SER A 25 10.22 -29.20 -2.62
C SER A 25 8.98 -28.99 -1.75
N GLN A 26 9.15 -28.63 -0.47
CA GLN A 26 8.02 -28.38 0.43
C GLN A 26 7.28 -27.10 0.00
N LEU A 27 5.95 -27.18 0.00
CA LEU A 27 5.10 -26.06 -0.38
C LEU A 27 4.83 -25.14 0.80
N VAL A 28 4.87 -23.83 0.55
CA VAL A 28 4.40 -22.82 1.49
C VAL A 28 2.89 -22.95 1.61
N SER A 29 2.38 -23.24 2.81
CA SER A 29 0.95 -23.45 3.06
C SER A 29 0.20 -22.19 3.50
N PHE A 30 0.89 -21.05 3.66
CA PHE A 30 0.36 -19.82 4.24
C PHE A 30 0.81 -18.56 3.49
N GLY A 31 0.15 -17.43 3.77
CA GLY A 31 0.57 -16.11 3.31
C GLY A 31 0.48 -15.87 1.79
N LYS A 32 1.11 -14.78 1.34
CA LYS A 32 1.16 -14.30 -0.07
C LYS A 32 1.73 -15.33 -1.04
N HIS A 33 2.64 -16.18 -0.57
CA HIS A 33 3.38 -17.14 -1.40
C HIS A 33 2.83 -18.57 -1.29
N LYS A 34 1.57 -18.74 -0.85
CA LYS A 34 0.93 -20.05 -0.74
C LYS A 34 0.96 -20.82 -2.06
N GLY A 35 1.35 -22.08 -2.00
CA GLY A 35 1.44 -22.97 -3.17
C GLY A 35 2.76 -22.87 -3.94
N LEU A 36 3.69 -21.99 -3.55
CA LEU A 36 5.07 -22.01 -4.07
C LEU A 36 5.93 -22.96 -3.25
N THR A 37 6.95 -23.55 -3.88
CA THR A 37 7.97 -24.29 -3.12
C THR A 37 8.86 -23.33 -2.33
N PHE A 38 9.52 -23.82 -1.27
CA PHE A 38 10.44 -23.01 -0.48
C PHE A 38 11.55 -22.37 -1.34
N SER A 39 12.08 -23.13 -2.31
CA SER A 39 13.08 -22.60 -3.25
C SER A 39 12.50 -21.55 -4.20
N GLN A 40 11.28 -21.73 -4.71
CA GLN A 40 10.61 -20.73 -5.55
C GLN A 40 10.30 -19.45 -4.77
N CYS A 41 9.89 -19.58 -3.50
CA CYS A 41 9.63 -18.46 -2.61
C CYS A 41 10.90 -17.60 -2.44
N LEU A 42 12.03 -18.24 -2.12
CA LEU A 42 13.32 -17.57 -1.95
C LEU A 42 13.78 -16.86 -3.23
N LYS A 43 13.64 -17.50 -4.40
CA LYS A 43 14.00 -16.89 -5.69
C LYS A 43 13.11 -15.70 -6.08
N ARG A 44 11.83 -15.75 -5.69
CA ARG A 44 10.84 -14.76 -6.11
C ARG A 44 10.83 -13.52 -5.24
N ASP A 45 11.02 -13.66 -3.93
CA ASP A 45 10.89 -12.55 -2.98
C ASP A 45 11.89 -12.70 -1.82
N ALA A 46 13.15 -12.37 -2.10
CA ALA A 46 14.23 -12.46 -1.11
C ALA A 46 14.00 -11.54 0.10
N GLN A 47 13.34 -10.39 -0.09
CA GLN A 47 13.01 -9.46 0.99
C GLN A 47 11.96 -10.05 1.93
N TYR A 48 10.91 -10.69 1.40
CA TYR A 48 9.95 -11.43 2.22
C TYR A 48 10.63 -12.52 3.06
N CYS A 49 11.56 -13.28 2.46
CA CYS A 49 12.32 -14.30 3.17
C CYS A 49 13.17 -13.72 4.30
N ALA A 50 13.88 -12.62 4.07
CA ALA A 50 14.65 -11.93 5.11
C ALA A 50 13.75 -11.41 6.25
N TRP A 51 12.61 -10.80 5.90
CA TRP A 51 11.62 -10.34 6.88
C TRP A 51 11.06 -11.50 7.72
N LEU A 52 10.81 -12.66 7.10
CA LEU A 52 10.30 -13.84 7.78
C LEU A 52 11.28 -14.37 8.83
N VAL A 53 12.58 -14.43 8.49
CA VAL A 53 13.66 -14.84 9.41
C VAL A 53 13.80 -13.83 10.55
N LEU A 54 13.70 -12.52 10.27
CA LEU A 54 13.75 -11.46 11.28
C LEU A 54 12.60 -11.56 12.29
N ASN A 55 11.40 -11.94 11.84
CA ASN A 55 10.19 -12.01 12.66
C ASN A 55 9.86 -13.44 13.14
N LYS A 56 10.84 -14.35 13.18
CA LYS A 56 10.61 -15.77 13.48
C LYS A 56 9.90 -16.04 14.82
N ASN A 57 10.09 -15.17 15.81
CA ASN A 57 9.46 -15.30 17.13
C ASN A 57 7.94 -14.99 17.12
N SER A 58 7.46 -14.31 16.08
CA SER A 58 6.05 -13.90 15.95
C SER A 58 5.18 -14.97 15.29
N PHE A 59 5.78 -16.00 14.69
CA PHE A 59 5.02 -17.06 14.00
C PHE A 59 4.97 -18.35 14.83
N LYS A 60 3.76 -18.73 15.24
CA LYS A 60 3.48 -19.97 15.99
C LYS A 60 3.27 -21.23 15.14
N PRO A 61 2.76 -21.20 13.89
CA PRO A 61 2.46 -22.45 13.18
C PRO A 61 3.73 -23.15 12.68
N ARG A 62 3.78 -24.47 12.83
CA ARG A 62 4.92 -25.32 12.43
C ARG A 62 5.34 -25.13 10.97
N SER A 63 4.38 -24.89 10.07
CA SER A 63 4.65 -24.64 8.65
C SER A 63 5.54 -23.42 8.40
N SER A 64 5.43 -22.38 9.22
CA SER A 64 6.30 -21.20 9.13
C SER A 64 7.72 -21.47 9.62
N GLN A 65 7.86 -22.31 10.66
CA GLN A 65 9.16 -22.70 11.21
C GLN A 65 9.94 -23.58 10.23
N ASP A 66 9.27 -24.45 9.47
CA ASP A 66 9.90 -25.27 8.43
C ASP A 66 10.51 -24.37 7.33
N LEU A 67 9.77 -23.34 6.89
CA LEU A 67 10.27 -22.36 5.92
C LEU A 67 11.42 -21.53 6.50
N ILE A 68 11.32 -21.04 7.74
CA ILE A 68 12.39 -20.27 8.39
C ILE A 68 13.67 -21.11 8.50
N SER A 69 13.55 -22.37 8.92
CA SER A 69 14.68 -23.30 9.03
C SER A 69 15.34 -23.53 7.67
N PHE A 70 14.55 -23.66 6.60
CA PHE A 70 15.05 -23.75 5.24
C PHE A 70 15.82 -22.48 4.83
N LEU A 71 15.29 -21.29 5.14
CA LEU A 71 15.92 -20.02 4.78
C LEU A 71 17.26 -19.84 5.51
N GLU A 72 17.30 -20.11 6.82
CA GLU A 72 18.54 -20.07 7.61
C GLU A 72 19.58 -21.06 7.06
N ALA A 73 19.17 -22.28 6.68
CA ALA A 73 20.05 -23.27 6.06
C ALA A 73 20.58 -22.88 4.67
N ASN A 74 19.90 -21.98 3.95
CA ASN A 74 20.37 -21.42 2.68
C ASN A 74 21.14 -20.09 2.86
N GLY A 75 21.54 -19.76 4.09
CA GLY A 75 22.35 -18.58 4.36
C GLY A 75 21.58 -17.25 4.32
N VAL A 76 20.25 -17.30 4.37
CA VAL A 76 19.43 -16.11 4.57
C VAL A 76 19.59 -15.69 6.02
N LEU A 77 20.58 -14.85 6.28
CA LEU A 77 20.78 -14.26 7.59
C LEU A 77 19.66 -13.25 7.88
N PRO A 78 19.30 -13.04 9.16
CA PRO A 78 18.54 -11.87 9.57
C PRO A 78 19.44 -10.66 9.31
N GLN A 79 19.39 -10.15 8.09
CA GLN A 79 19.99 -8.86 7.79
C GLN A 79 19.17 -7.83 8.55
N GLY A 80 19.66 -7.47 9.75
CA GLY A 80 19.58 -6.08 10.16
C GLY A 80 20.13 -5.28 8.99
N CYS A 81 19.36 -4.31 8.53
CA CYS A 81 19.66 -3.49 7.37
C CYS A 81 20.88 -2.60 7.70
N HIS A 82 22.07 -3.19 7.82
CA HIS A 82 23.31 -2.47 7.90
C HIS A 82 23.69 -2.14 6.46
N GLY A 83 23.32 -0.93 6.05
CA GLY A 83 23.92 -0.28 4.91
C GLY A 83 25.42 -0.39 5.03
N SER A 84 26.04 -1.02 4.03
CA SER A 84 27.43 -0.71 3.72
C SER A 84 27.46 0.75 3.30
N SER A 85 28.20 1.60 4.01
CA SER A 85 29.24 2.45 3.42
C SER A 85 29.82 3.42 4.47
N THR A 86 31.15 3.33 4.60
CA THR A 86 32.10 4.44 4.67
C THR A 86 31.78 5.63 5.59
N SER A 87 32.58 5.72 6.65
CA SER A 87 33.08 6.97 7.21
C SER A 87 33.28 8.07 6.16
N THR A 88 32.73 9.27 6.40
CA THR A 88 33.39 10.60 6.30
C THR A 88 32.37 11.74 6.53
N THR A 89 32.45 12.33 7.73
CA THR A 89 32.19 13.73 8.16
C THR A 89 30.95 14.54 7.72
N SER A 90 30.21 14.98 8.74
CA SER A 90 29.70 16.35 8.97
C SER A 90 28.65 16.96 8.02
N THR A 91 27.37 16.89 8.42
CA THR A 91 26.50 18.06 8.71
C THR A 91 25.15 17.55 9.23
N THR A 92 24.74 18.04 10.40
CA THR A 92 23.52 17.69 11.14
C THR A 92 22.24 17.93 10.33
N VAL A 93 21.69 16.88 9.72
CA VAL A 93 20.33 16.82 9.19
C VAL A 93 19.56 15.79 10.01
N GLN A 94 18.40 16.18 10.54
CA GLN A 94 17.56 15.33 11.40
C GLN A 94 17.16 14.06 10.65
N THR A 95 17.91 13.00 10.88
CA THR A 95 17.63 11.67 10.33
C THR A 95 16.64 11.01 11.27
N GLY A 96 15.36 11.15 10.96
CA GLY A 96 14.29 10.59 11.78
C GLY A 96 14.24 9.06 11.64
N ASP A 97 14.24 8.35 12.77
CA ASP A 97 13.96 6.92 12.81
C ASP A 97 12.54 6.67 12.27
N VAL A 98 12.42 6.05 11.11
CA VAL A 98 11.13 5.58 10.55
C VAL A 98 10.75 4.29 11.28
N PRO A 99 9.48 4.08 11.63
CA PRO A 99 9.04 2.85 12.27
C PRO A 99 9.33 1.63 11.39
N SER A 100 9.79 0.56 12.03
CA SER A 100 10.32 -0.70 11.46
C SER A 100 9.28 -1.52 10.68
N SER A 101 8.69 -0.93 9.65
CA SER A 101 8.20 -1.63 8.47
C SER A 101 9.37 -1.65 7.50
N CYS A 102 9.98 -2.82 7.33
CA CYS A 102 11.22 -3.11 6.60
C CYS A 102 11.41 -2.47 5.21
N VAL A 103 10.38 -1.84 4.63
CA VAL A 103 10.42 -1.23 3.30
C VAL A 103 11.20 0.10 3.30
N TYR A 104 11.18 0.86 4.41
CA TYR A 104 11.69 2.25 4.43
C TYR A 104 12.69 2.52 5.56
N ASN A 105 13.32 1.48 6.11
CA ASN A 105 14.29 1.66 7.18
C ASN A 105 15.49 2.50 6.70
N GLY A 106 15.83 3.55 7.44
CA GLY A 106 16.91 4.48 7.11
C GLY A 106 16.61 5.47 5.97
N THR A 107 15.40 5.45 5.38
CA THR A 107 14.99 6.48 4.42
C THR A 107 14.66 7.77 5.19
N PRO A 108 15.23 8.93 4.83
CA PRO A 108 14.89 10.19 5.48
C PRO A 108 13.42 10.54 5.22
N TYR A 109 12.80 11.25 6.16
CA TYR A 109 11.36 11.59 6.09
C TYR A 109 11.00 12.34 4.80
N GLU A 110 11.90 13.20 4.32
CA GLU A 110 11.76 13.95 3.06
C GLU A 110 11.60 13.04 1.83
N GLU A 111 12.48 12.04 1.71
CA GLU A 111 12.46 11.11 0.58
C GLU A 111 11.22 10.20 0.67
N LEU A 112 10.89 9.73 1.88
CA LEU A 112 9.71 8.91 2.12
C LEU A 112 8.42 9.63 1.69
N PHE A 113 8.32 10.92 1.99
CA PHE A 113 7.18 11.75 1.66
C PHE A 113 6.96 11.90 0.14
N VAL A 114 8.04 12.07 -0.63
CA VAL A 114 7.97 12.15 -2.09
C VAL A 114 7.68 10.79 -2.72
N LYS A 115 8.25 9.73 -2.15
CA LYS A 115 8.23 8.38 -2.73
C LYS A 115 6.90 7.66 -2.56
N ASP A 116 6.27 7.75 -1.38
CA ASP A 116 5.04 7.01 -1.09
C ASP A 116 4.08 7.81 -0.20
N ARG A 117 3.23 8.59 -0.85
CA ARG A 117 2.22 9.40 -0.18
C ARG A 117 1.21 8.56 0.60
N LYS A 118 0.84 7.38 0.08
CA LYS A 118 -0.14 6.49 0.73
C LYS A 118 0.41 5.92 2.03
N TYR A 119 1.70 5.59 2.06
CA TYR A 119 2.37 5.15 3.27
C TYR A 119 2.46 6.25 4.32
N CYS A 120 2.71 7.50 3.90
CA CYS A 120 2.68 8.65 4.80
C CYS A 120 1.30 8.85 5.45
N ASP A 121 0.23 8.76 4.65
CA ASP A 121 -1.15 8.84 5.14
C ASP A 121 -1.45 7.70 6.14
N TRP A 122 -0.95 6.49 5.86
CA TRP A 122 -1.06 5.35 6.75
C TRP A 122 -0.30 5.57 8.07
N ILE A 123 0.90 6.17 8.07
CA ILE A 123 1.63 6.49 9.31
C ILE A 123 0.83 7.47 10.16
N VAL A 124 0.28 8.53 9.55
CA VAL A 124 -0.53 9.55 10.26
C VAL A 124 -1.81 8.95 10.83
N LYS A 125 -2.44 8.01 10.13
CA LYS A 125 -3.60 7.28 10.65
C LYS A 125 -3.20 6.32 11.78
N SER A 126 -2.13 5.56 11.57
CA SER A 126 -1.64 4.55 12.52
C SER A 126 -1.11 5.17 13.81
N SER A 127 -0.54 6.38 13.76
CA SER A 127 -0.08 7.09 14.96
C SER A 127 -1.23 7.42 15.92
N LYS A 128 -2.46 7.57 15.42
CA LYS A 128 -3.67 7.81 16.23
C LYS A 128 -4.23 6.51 16.82
N GLU A 129 -4.22 5.43 16.05
CA GLU A 129 -4.79 4.14 16.47
C GLU A 129 -3.84 3.35 17.39
N LYS A 130 -2.55 3.33 17.04
CA LYS A 130 -1.49 2.59 17.73
C LYS A 130 -0.22 3.45 17.79
N PRO A 131 -0.15 4.40 18.73
CA PRO A 131 0.97 5.31 18.84
C PRO A 131 2.26 4.53 19.12
N ASN A 132 3.27 4.79 18.29
CA ASN A 132 4.64 4.43 18.59
C ASN A 132 5.52 5.67 18.38
N ALA A 133 6.66 5.74 19.05
CA ALA A 133 7.49 6.95 19.07
C ALA A 133 7.91 7.41 17.66
N ALA A 134 8.18 6.47 16.75
CA ALA A 134 8.58 6.78 15.38
C ALA A 134 7.41 7.31 14.53
N ASN A 135 6.22 6.71 14.65
CA ASN A 135 4.99 7.14 13.98
C ASN A 135 4.59 8.54 14.46
N LEU A 136 4.73 8.81 15.76
CA LEU A 136 4.42 10.12 16.34
C LEU A 136 5.37 11.20 15.84
N LYS A 137 6.69 10.95 15.84
CA LYS A 137 7.69 11.87 15.29
C LYS A 137 7.45 12.18 13.81
N PHE A 138 7.15 11.15 13.00
CA PHE A 138 6.84 11.35 11.59
C PHE A 138 5.54 12.12 11.37
N ALA A 139 4.48 11.80 12.12
CA ALA A 139 3.22 12.52 12.04
C ALA A 139 3.37 13.98 12.46
N GLU A 140 4.13 14.25 13.53
CA GLU A 140 4.45 15.61 13.95
C GLU A 140 5.21 16.39 12.87
N TRP A 141 6.23 15.77 12.27
CA TRP A 141 6.98 16.35 11.15
C TRP A 141 6.08 16.68 9.95
N MET A 142 5.12 15.80 9.62
CA MET A 142 4.11 16.05 8.58
C MET A 142 3.23 17.27 8.91
N PHE A 143 2.75 17.40 10.16
CA PHE A 143 1.94 18.53 10.58
C PHE A 143 2.70 19.86 10.59
N GLN A 144 3.98 19.85 10.98
CA GLN A 144 4.83 21.04 10.95
C GLN A 144 5.08 21.53 9.51
N ARG A 145 5.22 20.60 8.56
CA ARG A 145 5.41 20.94 7.14
C ARG A 145 4.15 21.40 6.43
N GLU A 146 3.03 20.73 6.66
CA GLU A 146 1.79 21.09 5.97
C GLU A 146 1.18 22.39 6.54
N GLY A 147 1.49 22.71 7.80
CA GLY A 147 1.08 23.95 8.47
C GLY A 147 -0.44 24.18 8.51
N PRO A 148 -0.95 24.96 9.47
CA PRO A 148 -2.20 25.64 9.23
C PRO A 148 -1.93 26.63 8.10
N GLY A 149 -2.48 26.39 6.90
CA GLY A 149 -2.37 27.32 5.78
C GLY A 149 -2.59 28.77 6.26
N PRO A 150 -1.82 29.74 5.72
CA PRO A 150 -1.79 31.09 6.27
C PRO A 150 -3.21 31.64 6.36
N LYS A 151 -3.66 31.95 7.59
CA LYS A 151 -4.76 32.87 7.80
C LYS A 151 -4.26 34.25 7.37
N SER A 152 -4.28 34.52 6.07
CA SER A 152 -3.87 35.79 5.51
C SER A 152 -4.80 36.90 5.99
N LYS A 153 -4.37 37.68 6.99
CA LYS A 153 -4.48 39.14 6.89
C LYS A 153 -3.31 39.58 6.02
N GLY A 154 -3.64 40.36 4.99
CA GLY A 154 -2.82 40.56 3.81
C GLY A 154 -1.42 41.09 4.08
N GLU A 155 -0.45 40.42 3.48
CA GLU A 155 0.78 41.06 3.03
C GLU A 155 1.21 40.31 1.76
N VAL A 156 1.14 41.03 0.64
CA VAL A 156 1.40 40.50 -0.70
C VAL A 156 2.92 40.54 -0.91
N VAL A 157 3.57 39.38 -0.78
CA VAL A 157 4.91 39.20 -1.34
C VAL A 157 4.75 38.48 -2.67
N HIS A 158 4.99 39.23 -3.75
CA HIS A 158 5.10 38.71 -5.10
C HIS A 158 6.27 37.73 -5.17
N ILE A 159 5.97 36.44 -5.12
CA ILE A 159 6.87 35.40 -5.60
C ILE A 159 6.29 34.90 -6.92
N THR A 160 7.02 35.15 -7.99
CA THR A 160 6.70 34.80 -9.37
C THR A 160 6.78 33.29 -9.55
N GLU A 161 5.82 32.54 -9.02
CA GLU A 161 5.64 31.13 -9.32
C GLU A 161 4.86 31.00 -10.63
N SER A 162 5.60 30.77 -11.72
CA SER A 162 5.06 30.29 -12.98
C SER A 162 4.58 28.84 -12.81
N ARG A 163 3.43 28.68 -12.14
CA ARG A 163 2.67 27.43 -12.18
C ARG A 163 1.68 27.54 -13.32
N PHE A 164 1.76 26.59 -14.24
CA PHE A 164 0.70 26.32 -15.22
C PHE A 164 -0.62 26.11 -14.46
N ILE A 165 -1.41 27.17 -14.31
CA ILE A 165 -2.81 27.08 -13.92
C ILE A 165 -3.52 26.50 -15.13
N LEU A 166 -3.56 25.16 -15.23
CA LEU A 166 -4.57 24.52 -16.05
C LEU A 166 -5.92 25.01 -15.49
N PRO A 167 -6.80 25.57 -16.34
CA PRO A 167 -8.07 26.08 -15.88
C PRO A 167 -8.80 24.97 -15.14
N ALA A 168 -9.25 25.25 -13.92
CA ALA A 168 -10.02 24.30 -13.14
C ALA A 168 -11.25 23.90 -13.96
N VAL A 169 -11.22 22.71 -14.57
CA VAL A 169 -12.35 22.20 -15.35
C VAL A 169 -13.55 22.18 -14.41
N PRO A 170 -14.63 22.92 -14.74
CA PRO A 170 -15.85 22.93 -13.93
C PRO A 170 -16.29 21.49 -13.65
N GLN A 171 -16.69 21.21 -12.41
CA GLN A 171 -17.02 19.85 -11.98
C GLN A 171 -18.10 19.20 -12.86
N GLU A 172 -18.99 20.00 -13.44
CA GLU A 172 -20.05 19.58 -14.37
C GLU A 172 -19.54 19.00 -15.70
N GLN A 173 -18.36 19.43 -16.16
CA GLN A 173 -17.75 19.02 -17.43
C GLN A 173 -16.84 17.80 -17.29
N ARG A 174 -16.62 17.30 -16.08
CA ARG A 174 -15.83 16.09 -15.85
C ARG A 174 -16.57 14.89 -16.41
N GLN A 175 -15.84 14.00 -17.09
CA GLN A 175 -16.38 12.79 -17.68
C GLN A 175 -16.14 11.57 -16.79
N LEU A 176 -17.09 10.63 -16.79
CA LEU A 176 -16.87 9.32 -16.18
C LEU A 176 -15.88 8.52 -17.04
N THR A 177 -14.89 7.93 -16.39
CA THR A 177 -13.84 7.14 -17.06
C THR A 177 -14.18 5.65 -17.14
N THR A 178 -15.18 5.21 -16.38
CA THR A 178 -15.57 3.81 -16.17
C THR A 178 -17.09 3.65 -16.16
N GLY A 179 -17.57 2.40 -16.27
CA GLY A 179 -18.98 2.06 -16.11
C GLY A 179 -19.87 2.28 -17.34
N LEU A 180 -21.19 2.14 -17.13
CA LEU A 180 -22.23 2.22 -18.16
C LEU A 180 -22.24 3.56 -18.90
N HIS A 181 -21.91 4.63 -18.18
CA HIS A 181 -21.96 6.02 -18.68
C HIS A 181 -20.57 6.56 -19.01
N LYS A 182 -19.62 5.69 -19.39
CA LYS A 182 -18.25 6.07 -19.74
C LYS A 182 -18.21 7.10 -20.88
N GLY A 183 -17.44 8.17 -20.68
CA GLY A 183 -17.28 9.27 -21.64
C GLY A 183 -18.36 10.36 -21.53
N GLN A 184 -19.44 10.12 -20.80
CA GLN A 184 -20.44 11.15 -20.53
C GLN A 184 -19.99 12.07 -19.40
N THR A 185 -20.42 13.33 -19.46
CA THR A 185 -20.15 14.32 -18.41
C THR A 185 -21.03 14.08 -17.18
N PHE A 186 -20.58 14.52 -16.01
CA PHE A 186 -21.36 14.40 -14.76
C PHE A 186 -22.76 15.01 -14.89
N LYS A 187 -22.86 16.15 -15.57
CA LYS A 187 -24.15 16.80 -15.83
C LYS A 187 -25.07 15.94 -16.71
N GLN A 188 -24.56 15.42 -17.82
CA GLN A 188 -25.35 14.56 -18.74
C GLN A 188 -25.91 13.32 -18.02
N VAL A 189 -25.06 12.60 -17.28
CA VAL A 189 -25.49 11.39 -16.57
C VAL A 189 -26.52 11.69 -15.50
N PHE A 190 -26.32 12.79 -14.76
CA PHE A 190 -27.29 13.23 -13.77
C PHE A 190 -28.65 13.57 -14.39
N GLU A 191 -28.68 14.27 -15.52
CA GLU A 191 -29.93 14.64 -16.19
C GLU A 191 -30.62 13.45 -16.89
N GLN A 192 -29.83 12.50 -17.41
CA GLN A 192 -30.33 11.37 -18.20
C GLN A 192 -30.77 10.17 -17.36
N ASP A 193 -30.06 9.84 -16.29
CA ASP A 193 -30.23 8.57 -15.56
C ASP A 193 -30.19 8.76 -14.03
N GLN A 194 -31.35 9.17 -13.49
CA GLN A 194 -31.53 9.38 -12.06
C GLN A 194 -31.46 8.07 -11.25
N ASP A 195 -31.84 6.94 -11.84
CA ASP A 195 -31.80 5.64 -11.16
C ASP A 195 -30.37 5.15 -10.98
N TYR A 196 -29.51 5.33 -11.99
CA TYR A 196 -28.07 5.11 -11.84
C TYR A 196 -27.45 6.00 -10.78
N CYS A 197 -27.83 7.27 -10.71
CA CYS A 197 -27.36 8.18 -9.66
C CYS A 197 -27.78 7.71 -8.26
N ARG A 198 -29.03 7.25 -8.09
CA ARG A 198 -29.49 6.64 -6.82
C ARG A 198 -28.72 5.37 -6.49
N TYR A 199 -28.55 4.47 -7.46
CA TYR A 199 -27.78 3.25 -7.29
C TYR A 199 -26.35 3.55 -6.83
N LEU A 200 -25.66 4.50 -7.47
CA LEU A 200 -24.30 4.89 -7.09
C LEU A 200 -24.23 5.41 -5.67
N VAL A 201 -25.09 6.37 -5.29
CA VAL A 201 -25.08 6.94 -3.93
C VAL A 201 -25.42 5.87 -2.90
N HIS A 202 -26.42 5.03 -3.15
CA HIS A 202 -26.82 3.95 -2.26
C HIS A 202 -25.67 2.93 -2.08
N THR A 203 -25.09 2.47 -3.19
CA THR A 203 -23.97 1.52 -3.18
C THR A 203 -22.80 2.10 -2.41
N PHE A 204 -22.50 3.38 -2.58
CA PHE A 204 -21.40 4.03 -1.91
C PHE A 204 -21.58 4.18 -0.40
N VAL A 205 -22.79 4.53 0.04
CA VAL A 205 -23.14 4.63 1.46
C VAL A 205 -23.11 3.25 2.14
N HIS A 206 -23.58 2.21 1.45
CA HIS A 206 -23.71 0.87 2.05
C HIS A 206 -22.48 -0.04 1.89
N VAL A 207 -21.73 0.04 0.78
CA VAL A 207 -20.58 -0.85 0.49
C VAL A 207 -19.34 -0.48 1.30
N ARG A 208 -19.27 0.73 1.87
CA ARG A 208 -18.16 1.12 2.77
C ARG A 208 -18.03 0.23 4.02
N LEU A 209 -19.00 -0.63 4.30
CA LEU A 209 -19.02 -1.51 5.47
C LEU A 209 -18.63 -2.96 5.17
N THR A 210 -18.60 -3.43 3.91
CA THR A 210 -18.56 -4.87 3.65
C THR A 210 -17.54 -5.35 2.59
N SER A 211 -17.00 -4.48 1.74
CA SER A 211 -16.05 -4.92 0.68
C SER A 211 -15.14 -3.80 0.18
N PHE A 212 -13.84 -4.11 0.06
CA PHE A 212 -12.79 -3.29 -0.56
C PHE A 212 -12.95 -3.22 -2.09
N VAL A 213 -14.04 -2.63 -2.58
CA VAL A 213 -14.09 -2.22 -3.99
C VAL A 213 -13.26 -0.94 -4.10
N GLU A 214 -12.17 -0.97 -4.87
CA GLU A 214 -11.34 0.21 -5.13
C GLU A 214 -12.07 1.16 -6.09
N TRP A 215 -12.88 2.05 -5.52
CA TRP A 215 -13.50 3.14 -6.28
C TRP A 215 -12.43 4.15 -6.71
N ASN A 216 -12.48 4.58 -7.96
CA ASN A 216 -11.54 5.58 -8.46
C ASN A 216 -11.94 7.00 -7.99
N VAL A 217 -10.98 7.93 -7.99
CA VAL A 217 -11.18 9.31 -7.52
C VAL A 217 -12.26 10.05 -8.32
N VAL A 218 -12.45 9.71 -9.60
CA VAL A 218 -13.46 10.33 -10.46
C VAL A 218 -14.87 9.95 -10.02
N GLU A 219 -15.10 8.68 -9.66
CA GLU A 219 -16.38 8.20 -9.15
C GLU A 219 -16.74 8.86 -7.81
N TRP A 220 -15.77 9.07 -6.92
CA TRP A 220 -15.97 9.85 -5.68
C TRP A 220 -16.44 11.28 -5.98
N HIS A 221 -15.81 11.95 -6.93
CA HIS A 221 -16.22 13.30 -7.35
C HIS A 221 -17.62 13.33 -7.96
N PHE A 222 -18.02 12.25 -8.64
CA PHE A 222 -19.36 12.15 -9.20
C PHE A 222 -20.42 11.95 -8.12
N VAL A 223 -20.17 11.07 -7.14
CA VAL A 223 -21.07 10.89 -5.98
C VAL A 223 -21.24 12.21 -5.20
N ALA A 224 -20.14 12.94 -4.96
CA ALA A 224 -20.21 14.26 -4.32
C ALA A 224 -21.00 15.27 -5.16
N TYR A 225 -20.83 15.24 -6.49
CA TYR A 225 -21.60 16.07 -7.42
C TYR A 225 -23.11 15.77 -7.32
N ILE A 226 -23.51 14.49 -7.33
CA ILE A 226 -24.90 14.07 -7.19
C ILE A 226 -25.51 14.60 -5.88
N GLN A 227 -24.81 14.40 -4.76
CA GLN A 227 -25.27 14.86 -3.44
C GLN A 227 -25.44 16.37 -3.38
N HIS A 228 -24.51 17.13 -3.97
CA HIS A 228 -24.58 18.59 -4.06
C HIS A 228 -25.75 19.09 -4.91
N ARG A 229 -26.04 18.43 -6.05
CA ARG A 229 -27.19 18.80 -6.88
C ARG A 229 -28.51 18.49 -6.17
N TRP A 230 -28.61 17.34 -5.50
CA TRP A 230 -29.80 17.00 -4.71
C TRP A 230 -30.03 17.96 -3.54
N SER A 231 -28.99 18.41 -2.83
CA SER A 231 -29.13 19.37 -1.73
C SER A 231 -29.59 20.76 -2.18
N LYS A 232 -29.31 21.14 -3.44
CA LYS A 232 -29.79 22.37 -4.05
C LYS A 232 -31.23 22.30 -4.55
N GLY A 233 -31.89 21.15 -4.47
CA GLY A 233 -33.26 20.97 -4.95
C GLY A 233 -33.39 20.76 -6.47
N ASP A 234 -32.28 20.52 -7.18
CA ASP A 234 -32.29 20.21 -8.63
C ASP A 234 -32.79 18.79 -8.91
N PHE A 235 -33.37 18.13 -7.92
CA PHE A 235 -34.03 16.85 -8.08
C PHE A 235 -35.44 17.08 -8.63
N THR A 236 -35.56 17.07 -9.96
CA THR A 236 -36.84 16.77 -10.59
C THR A 236 -36.92 15.25 -10.71
N PRO A 237 -37.65 14.52 -9.84
CA PRO A 237 -37.93 13.14 -10.11
C PRO A 237 -38.65 13.12 -11.46
N GLN A 238 -38.00 12.57 -12.49
CA GLN A 238 -38.73 12.16 -13.68
C GLN A 238 -39.74 11.14 -13.17
N ARG A 239 -40.99 11.58 -12.98
CA ARG A 239 -42.12 10.67 -12.96
C ARG A 239 -42.03 9.97 -14.29
N HIS A 240 -41.49 8.75 -14.29
CA HIS A 240 -41.70 7.84 -15.39
C HIS A 240 -43.20 7.84 -15.60
N LYS A 241 -43.65 8.54 -16.64
CA LYS A 241 -44.98 8.34 -17.19
C LYS A 241 -44.92 6.91 -17.70
N HIS A 242 -45.32 6.00 -16.83
CA HIS A 242 -45.66 4.65 -17.20
C HIS A 242 -46.90 4.80 -18.07
N GLU A 243 -46.68 5.17 -19.34
CA GLU A 243 -47.67 5.09 -20.39
C GLU A 243 -47.97 3.60 -20.55
N ARG A 244 -48.87 3.12 -19.68
CA ARG A 244 -49.63 1.91 -19.95
C ARG A 244 -50.45 2.24 -21.18
N GLY A 245 -49.89 1.95 -22.35
CA GLY A 245 -50.64 1.77 -23.57
C GLY A 245 -51.62 0.64 -23.31
N ILE A 246 -52.82 0.99 -22.85
CA ILE A 246 -53.98 0.12 -22.93
C ILE A 246 -54.32 0.10 -24.42
N HIS A 247 -53.76 -0.85 -25.15
CA HIS A 247 -54.31 -1.24 -26.44
C HIS A 247 -55.61 -1.98 -26.15
N GLY A 248 -56.73 -1.28 -26.40
CA GLY A 248 -58.05 -1.88 -26.56
C GLY A 248 -58.23 -2.48 -27.95
#